data_AF-A0A0F3IVY4-F1
#
_entry.id   AF-A0A0F3IVY4-F1
#
_cell.length_a   1.000
_cell.length_b   1.000
_cell.length_c   1.000
_cell.angle_alpha   90.00
_cell.angle_beta   90.00
_cell.angle_gamma   90.00
#
_symmetry.space_group_name_H-M   'P 1'
#
loop_
_entity.id
_entity.type
_entity.pdbx_description
1 polymer ?
#
loop_
_entity_poly.entity_id
_entity_poly.type
_entity_poly.pdbx_seq_one_letter_code
_entity_poly.pdbx_strand_id
1 'polypeptide(L)'
;MRALSLLTLLGGLSLAAVAAAQAPQTAPKVTISVFTSTDAGLKDAPYTLKTSTKEMPLTIGIGSGAFRRTGDAALRFYTVSDRGPNIACGDLEGYGANKEELCKEAPKNGRVYPRPAYSPSIYQVELDPATSTFKLVGVTPVKTKSGKPTSGLLNPLTVASTEIPLDGTGAKLSQDANGIDMEAIIVLKDGTMWIGDENGPSLMQLDAEARIQRRLVPTGTEKDFAAADYETIGSLPAILTKRSLNRGIESISLSPDEASIYFIMQNPLANPDAKTYQGAVNSRLYKLDRASGKLVGEWAYPMDPVATYPGEKSPNNSTVRISEMMALSGDRVVVLERTEKTTRLYEVALTADTNILGSAWDDVATTPSLEATPADNPAAKALKKTIRFDSAAYPEVPVKVEGMALAGDGRLMLINDDDFGIDGGTTKILLVEGTGIKMN
;
A
#
# COMPACT_ATOMS: atom_id res chain seq x y z
N MET A 1 0.28 83.47 7.75
CA MET A 1 1.40 82.52 7.92
C MET A 1 1.05 81.55 9.05
N ARG A 2 1.06 80.24 8.79
CA ARG A 2 1.01 79.09 9.73
C ARG A 2 -0.22 79.04 10.69
N ALA A 3 -1.22 78.21 10.42
CA ALA A 3 -1.33 76.78 10.77
C ALA A 3 -1.42 76.52 12.29
N LEU A 4 -2.62 76.19 12.80
CA LEU A 4 -2.87 75.01 13.66
C LEU A 4 -4.38 74.77 13.96
N SER A 5 -4.73 73.48 13.96
CA SER A 5 -5.76 72.75 14.73
C SER A 5 -7.24 73.16 14.68
N LEU A 6 -8.08 72.24 14.15
CA LEU A 6 -9.22 71.74 14.92
C LEU A 6 -9.52 70.28 14.56
N LEU A 7 -9.62 69.47 15.60
CA LEU A 7 -9.85 68.03 15.64
C LEU A 7 -11.33 67.74 15.29
N THR A 8 -11.61 66.90 14.28
CA THR A 8 -12.96 66.36 14.05
C THR A 8 -13.02 64.89 14.46
N LEU A 9 -13.76 64.63 15.54
CA LEU A 9 -14.26 63.33 15.97
C LEU A 9 -15.33 62.86 14.97
N LEU A 10 -15.16 61.69 14.35
CA LEU A 10 -16.27 60.92 13.80
C LEU A 10 -16.21 59.50 14.36
N GLY A 11 -17.30 59.14 15.05
CA GLY A 11 -17.51 57.88 15.74
C GLY A 11 -17.58 56.69 14.77
N GLY A 12 -17.02 55.58 15.22
CA GLY A 12 -17.11 54.29 14.54
C GLY A 12 -18.51 53.69 14.65
N LEU A 13 -19.06 53.28 13.51
CA LEU A 13 -20.05 52.22 13.43
C LEU A 13 -19.29 50.90 13.20
N SER A 14 -19.25 50.04 14.21
CA SER A 14 -18.84 48.65 14.07
C SER A 14 -20.02 47.81 13.59
N LEU A 15 -19.98 47.33 12.35
CA LEU A 15 -20.80 46.18 11.95
C LEU A 15 -20.20 44.92 12.59
N ALA A 16 -20.85 44.42 13.64
CA ALA A 16 -20.57 43.09 14.16
C ALA A 16 -21.12 42.04 13.19
N ALA A 17 -20.25 41.39 12.43
CA ALA A 17 -20.58 40.18 11.70
C ALA A 17 -20.82 39.05 12.71
N VAL A 18 -22.07 38.64 12.88
CA VAL A 18 -22.42 37.44 13.65
C VAL A 18 -21.97 36.24 12.84
N ALA A 19 -20.82 35.67 13.19
CA ALA A 19 -20.42 34.36 12.72
C ALA A 19 -21.39 33.33 13.32
N ALA A 20 -22.37 32.89 12.53
CA ALA A 20 -23.17 31.72 12.88
C ALA A 20 -22.22 30.52 12.89
N ALA A 21 -21.88 30.04 14.08
CA ALA A 21 -21.18 28.77 14.25
C ALA A 21 -22.04 27.68 13.61
N GLN A 22 -21.54 27.08 12.51
CA GLN A 22 -22.12 25.86 11.98
C GLN A 22 -22.04 24.79 13.08
N ALA A 23 -23.19 24.23 13.45
CA ALA A 23 -23.23 23.08 14.34
C ALA A 23 -22.36 21.96 13.76
N PRO A 24 -21.59 21.22 14.59
CA PRO A 24 -20.81 20.10 14.10
C PRO A 24 -21.75 19.10 13.41
N GLN A 25 -21.54 18.86 12.11
CA GLN A 25 -22.15 17.72 11.44
C GLN A 25 -21.69 16.48 12.18
N THR A 26 -22.60 15.83 12.92
CA THR A 26 -22.34 14.51 13.48
C THR A 26 -21.96 13.61 12.32
N ALA A 27 -20.73 13.10 12.31
CA ALA A 27 -20.27 12.16 11.30
C ALA A 27 -21.32 11.03 11.19
N PRO A 28 -21.70 10.62 9.96
CA PRO A 28 -22.67 9.55 9.79
C PRO A 28 -22.20 8.33 10.58
N LYS A 29 -23.09 7.78 11.40
CA LYS A 29 -22.80 6.60 12.22
C LYS A 29 -22.44 5.45 11.28
N VAL A 30 -21.19 5.02 11.31
CA VAL A 30 -20.73 3.85 10.56
C VAL A 30 -21.15 2.59 11.32
N THR A 31 -21.52 1.55 10.57
CA THR A 31 -21.75 0.21 11.12
C THR A 31 -20.68 -0.73 10.59
N ILE A 32 -20.10 -1.55 11.47
CA ILE A 32 -19.01 -2.46 11.15
C ILE A 32 -19.42 -3.88 11.54
N SER A 33 -19.32 -4.80 10.59
CA SER A 33 -19.43 -6.24 10.84
C SER A 33 -18.07 -6.87 10.64
N VAL A 34 -17.59 -7.63 11.63
CA VAL A 34 -16.29 -8.30 11.61
C VAL A 34 -16.49 -9.78 11.30
N PHE A 35 -15.74 -10.27 10.33
CA PHE A 35 -15.77 -11.64 9.84
C PHE A 35 -14.46 -12.33 10.19
N THR A 36 -14.57 -13.54 10.73
CA THR A 36 -13.42 -14.42 11.03
C THR A 36 -13.50 -15.71 10.23
N SER A 37 -12.41 -16.48 10.19
CA SER A 37 -12.40 -17.77 9.52
C SER A 37 -11.77 -18.84 10.39
N THR A 38 -12.26 -20.06 10.22
CA THR A 38 -11.66 -21.29 10.74
C THR A 38 -11.22 -22.23 9.61
N ASP A 39 -11.24 -21.73 8.37
CA ASP A 39 -10.87 -22.48 7.18
C ASP A 39 -9.46 -23.08 7.34
N ALA A 40 -9.34 -24.38 7.08
CA ALA A 40 -8.08 -25.09 7.21
C ALA A 40 -7.05 -24.62 6.20
N GLY A 41 -7.48 -24.05 5.06
CA GLY A 41 -6.59 -23.52 4.03
C GLY A 41 -5.85 -22.23 4.44
N LEU A 42 -6.21 -21.62 5.58
CA LEU A 42 -5.53 -20.45 6.14
C LEU A 42 -4.51 -20.79 7.23
N LYS A 43 -4.33 -22.08 7.54
CA LYS A 43 -3.40 -22.54 8.57
C LYS A 43 -2.06 -22.92 7.94
N ASP A 44 -0.96 -22.56 8.58
CA ASP A 44 0.35 -23.14 8.33
C ASP A 44 0.84 -23.86 9.60
N ALA A 45 1.81 -24.75 9.44
CA ALA A 45 2.49 -25.36 10.57
C ALA A 45 3.25 -24.27 11.36
N PRO A 46 3.29 -24.33 12.69
CA PRO A 46 4.10 -23.42 13.47
C PRO A 46 5.59 -23.56 13.13
N TYR A 47 6.39 -22.56 13.48
CA TYR A 47 7.81 -22.55 13.18
C TYR A 47 8.65 -21.95 14.30
N THR A 48 9.79 -22.58 14.60
CA THR A 48 10.79 -22.07 15.55
C THR A 48 12.09 -21.82 14.79
N LEU A 49 12.56 -20.57 14.83
CA LEU A 49 13.86 -20.20 14.25
C LEU A 49 15.00 -20.93 14.98
N LYS A 50 16.09 -21.21 14.26
CA LYS A 50 17.32 -21.64 14.92
C LYS A 50 17.73 -20.58 15.95
N THR A 51 18.18 -21.04 17.12
CA THR A 51 18.52 -20.21 18.32
C THR A 51 17.34 -19.63 19.10
N SER A 52 16.10 -19.78 18.61
CA SER A 52 14.92 -19.36 19.35
C SER A 52 14.31 -20.49 20.18
N THR A 53 13.70 -20.12 21.30
CA THR A 53 12.81 -20.98 22.09
C THR A 53 11.33 -20.60 21.92
N LYS A 54 11.03 -19.57 21.13
CA LYS A 54 9.66 -19.12 20.83
C LYS A 54 9.21 -19.74 19.52
N GLU A 55 8.05 -20.39 19.59
CA GLU A 55 7.36 -20.92 18.42
C GLU A 55 6.40 -19.86 17.86
N MET A 56 6.46 -19.62 16.55
CA MET A 56 5.57 -18.71 15.84
C MET A 56 4.38 -19.50 15.27
N PRO A 57 3.13 -19.08 15.54
CA PRO A 57 1.94 -19.76 15.06
C PRO A 57 1.60 -19.31 13.63
N LEU A 58 2.39 -19.78 12.65
CA LEU A 58 2.25 -19.31 11.28
C LEU A 58 0.86 -19.60 10.68
N THR A 59 0.39 -18.66 9.86
CA THR A 59 -0.83 -18.73 9.06
C THR A 59 -0.50 -18.46 7.59
N ILE A 60 -1.51 -18.53 6.73
CA ILE A 60 -1.43 -17.98 5.38
C ILE A 60 -1.96 -16.54 5.42
N GLY A 61 -1.06 -15.56 5.24
CA GLY A 61 -1.44 -14.16 5.13
C GLY A 61 -2.06 -13.87 3.76
N ILE A 62 -3.30 -13.40 3.76
CA ILE A 62 -4.08 -13.13 2.54
C ILE A 62 -4.57 -11.68 2.44
N GLY A 63 -4.05 -10.81 3.32
CA GLY A 63 -4.57 -9.47 3.57
C GLY A 63 -3.80 -8.34 2.91
N SER A 64 -2.76 -8.64 2.13
CA SER A 64 -1.84 -7.66 1.56
C SER A 64 -2.52 -6.75 0.53
N GLY A 65 -3.55 -7.24 -0.17
CA GLY A 65 -4.38 -6.40 -1.04
C GLY A 65 -5.70 -7.07 -1.39
N ALA A 66 -6.68 -6.31 -1.87
CA ALA A 66 -8.00 -6.86 -2.20
C ALA A 66 -8.69 -6.21 -3.40
N PHE A 67 -9.54 -6.97 -4.08
CA PHE A 67 -10.33 -6.49 -5.20
C PHE A 67 -11.65 -7.24 -5.35
N ARG A 68 -12.66 -6.58 -5.92
CA ARG A 68 -13.86 -7.26 -6.41
C ARG A 68 -14.07 -6.98 -7.88
N ARG A 69 -14.08 -8.05 -8.68
CA ARG A 69 -14.38 -7.94 -10.10
C ARG A 69 -15.86 -7.60 -10.32
N THR A 70 -16.12 -6.69 -11.25
CA THR A 70 -17.48 -6.36 -11.67
C THR A 70 -18.18 -7.61 -12.21
N GLY A 71 -19.37 -7.92 -11.69
CA GLY A 71 -20.17 -9.08 -12.08
C GLY A 71 -20.00 -10.31 -11.18
N ASP A 72 -18.98 -10.34 -10.32
CA ASP A 72 -18.85 -11.41 -9.31
C ASP A 72 -19.92 -11.27 -8.21
N ALA A 73 -20.13 -12.36 -7.45
CA ALA A 73 -21.04 -12.38 -6.31
C ALA A 73 -20.76 -11.20 -5.35
N ALA A 74 -21.82 -10.64 -4.76
CA ALA A 74 -21.74 -9.37 -4.05
C ALA A 74 -20.69 -9.35 -2.91
N LEU A 75 -20.50 -10.48 -2.24
CA LEU A 75 -19.60 -10.65 -1.10
C LEU A 75 -18.47 -11.64 -1.39
N ARG A 76 -18.07 -11.74 -2.67
CA ARG A 76 -16.91 -12.49 -3.10
C ARG A 76 -15.81 -11.54 -3.56
N PHE A 77 -14.61 -11.76 -3.06
CA PHE A 77 -13.46 -10.88 -3.26
C PHE A 77 -12.24 -11.71 -3.64
N TYR A 78 -11.38 -11.12 -4.46
CA TYR A 78 -10.00 -11.54 -4.62
C TYR A 78 -9.15 -10.89 -3.53
N THR A 79 -8.21 -11.63 -2.98
CA THR A 79 -7.16 -11.10 -2.10
C THR A 79 -5.82 -11.73 -2.47
N VAL A 80 -4.73 -11.16 -1.98
CA VAL A 80 -3.37 -11.64 -2.27
C VAL A 80 -2.56 -11.82 -1.00
N SER A 81 -1.63 -12.77 -1.06
CA SER A 81 -0.53 -12.87 -0.10
C SER A 81 0.68 -12.09 -0.60
N ASP A 82 1.44 -11.48 0.30
CA ASP A 82 2.77 -10.94 0.00
C ASP A 82 3.83 -12.06 -0.24
N ARG A 83 5.10 -11.72 -0.10
CA ARG A 83 6.26 -12.63 -0.18
C ARG A 83 6.39 -13.74 0.88
N GLY A 84 5.43 -13.95 1.78
CA GLY A 84 5.48 -15.01 2.80
C GLY A 84 6.13 -14.58 4.11
N PRO A 85 6.11 -15.45 5.14
CA PRO A 85 6.62 -15.11 6.46
C PRO A 85 8.10 -14.74 6.38
N ASN A 86 8.45 -13.56 6.90
CA ASN A 86 9.80 -13.03 6.84
C ASN A 86 10.08 -12.07 8.02
N ILE A 87 11.32 -12.05 8.53
CA ILE A 87 11.69 -11.24 9.70
C ILE A 87 13.00 -10.50 9.41
N ALA A 88 13.00 -9.18 9.56
CA ALA A 88 14.23 -8.41 9.44
C ALA A 88 15.21 -8.81 10.55
N CYS A 89 16.50 -8.90 10.25
CA CYS A 89 17.52 -9.21 11.26
C CYS A 89 17.50 -8.23 12.46
N GLY A 90 17.02 -7.01 12.28
CA GLY A 90 16.84 -6.04 13.36
C GLY A 90 15.82 -6.44 14.43
N ASP A 91 14.84 -7.28 14.06
CA ASP A 91 13.66 -7.58 14.89
C ASP A 91 13.72 -8.97 15.54
N LEU A 92 14.75 -9.78 15.23
CA LEU A 92 14.89 -11.17 15.68
C LEU A 92 14.85 -11.38 17.20
N GLU A 93 15.32 -10.40 17.98
CA GLU A 93 15.28 -10.46 19.44
C GLU A 93 13.84 -10.53 19.97
N GLY A 94 12.89 -9.86 19.31
CA GLY A 94 11.46 -9.93 19.62
C GLY A 94 10.93 -11.36 19.54
N TYR A 95 11.48 -12.14 18.61
CA TYR A 95 11.17 -13.55 18.39
C TYR A 95 12.07 -14.50 19.18
N GLY A 96 12.86 -13.99 20.13
CA GLY A 96 13.73 -14.79 21.00
C GLY A 96 14.91 -15.46 20.28
N ALA A 97 15.21 -15.05 19.05
CA ALA A 97 16.34 -15.56 18.27
C ALA A 97 17.60 -14.72 18.52
N ASN A 98 18.76 -15.36 18.48
CA ASN A 98 20.06 -14.70 18.54
C ASN A 98 20.41 -14.12 17.17
N LYS A 99 20.37 -12.79 17.05
CA LYS A 99 20.66 -12.07 15.82
C LYS A 99 22.11 -12.27 15.35
N GLU A 100 23.07 -12.21 16.26
CA GLU A 100 24.50 -12.31 15.93
C GLU A 100 24.86 -13.67 15.30
N GLU A 101 24.18 -14.73 15.75
CA GLU A 101 24.33 -16.07 15.18
C GLU A 101 23.56 -16.21 13.87
N LEU A 102 22.26 -15.88 13.88
CA LEU A 102 21.36 -16.15 12.76
C LEU A 102 21.64 -15.24 11.55
N CYS A 103 22.11 -14.02 11.77
CA CYS A 103 22.38 -13.04 10.71
C CYS A 103 23.87 -12.88 10.40
N LYS A 104 24.71 -13.82 10.81
CA LYS A 104 26.17 -13.76 10.60
C LYS A 104 26.56 -13.56 9.13
N GLU A 105 25.84 -14.17 8.20
CA GLU A 105 26.10 -14.06 6.75
C GLU A 105 25.55 -12.76 6.13
N ALA A 106 24.72 -12.00 6.85
CA ALA A 106 24.15 -10.72 6.42
C ALA A 106 23.84 -9.76 7.59
N PRO A 107 24.87 -9.27 8.32
CA PRO A 107 24.67 -8.59 9.60
C PRO A 107 24.04 -7.19 9.51
N LYS A 108 23.95 -6.59 8.31
CA LYS A 108 23.45 -5.22 8.11
C LYS A 108 22.04 -5.15 7.53
N ASN A 109 21.73 -5.97 6.54
CA ASN A 109 20.49 -5.94 5.75
C ASN A 109 19.95 -7.36 5.48
N GLY A 110 20.19 -8.28 6.41
CA GLY A 110 19.64 -9.63 6.33
C GLY A 110 18.15 -9.66 6.67
N ARG A 111 17.43 -10.58 6.03
CA ARG A 111 16.04 -10.92 6.34
C ARG A 111 15.89 -12.43 6.33
N VAL A 112 15.31 -12.98 7.39
CA VAL A 112 15.15 -14.42 7.60
C VAL A 112 13.79 -14.88 7.10
N TYR A 113 13.76 -15.94 6.30
CA TYR A 113 12.56 -16.54 5.72
C TYR A 113 12.29 -17.92 6.35
N PRO A 114 11.32 -18.04 7.27
CA PRO A 114 10.81 -19.33 7.78
C PRO A 114 10.30 -20.30 6.71
N ARG A 115 9.84 -19.78 5.57
CA ARG A 115 9.30 -20.53 4.43
C ARG A 115 9.95 -20.07 3.13
N PRO A 116 11.24 -20.37 2.87
CA PRO A 116 11.95 -19.85 1.70
C PRO A 116 11.41 -20.40 0.36
N ALA A 117 10.63 -21.49 0.40
CA ALA A 117 9.94 -22.06 -0.75
C ALA A 117 8.49 -21.55 -0.92
N TYR A 118 8.08 -20.53 -0.16
CA TYR A 118 6.74 -19.95 -0.27
C TYR A 118 6.52 -19.35 -1.66
N SER A 119 5.35 -19.63 -2.24
CA SER A 119 4.90 -19.10 -3.53
C SER A 119 3.70 -18.20 -3.30
N PRO A 120 3.85 -16.87 -3.50
CA PRO A 120 2.75 -15.94 -3.38
C PRO A 120 1.57 -16.33 -4.28
N SER A 121 0.36 -16.16 -3.77
CA SER A 121 -0.87 -16.70 -4.35
C SER A 121 -2.02 -15.70 -4.30
N ILE A 122 -2.98 -15.91 -5.20
CA ILE A 122 -4.24 -15.17 -5.26
C ILE A 122 -5.33 -16.03 -4.63
N TYR A 123 -6.09 -15.45 -3.71
CA TYR A 123 -7.15 -16.11 -2.97
C TYR A 123 -8.49 -15.53 -3.39
N GLN A 124 -9.53 -16.36 -3.37
CA GLN A 124 -10.91 -15.91 -3.44
C GLN A 124 -11.58 -16.22 -2.12
N VAL A 125 -12.15 -15.20 -1.50
CA VAL A 125 -12.89 -15.30 -0.23
C VAL A 125 -14.37 -15.03 -0.47
N GLU A 126 -15.23 -15.73 0.27
CA GLU A 126 -16.67 -15.50 0.31
C GLU A 126 -17.11 -15.29 1.74
N LEU A 127 -17.79 -14.17 2.00
CA LEU A 127 -18.32 -13.83 3.32
C LEU A 127 -19.75 -14.36 3.48
N ASP A 128 -20.05 -14.82 4.70
CA ASP A 128 -21.38 -15.21 5.14
C ASP A 128 -21.85 -14.29 6.28
N PRO A 129 -22.67 -13.26 5.98
CA PRO A 129 -23.20 -12.35 6.99
C PRO A 129 -24.08 -13.03 8.04
N ALA A 130 -24.69 -14.18 7.76
CA ALA A 130 -25.56 -14.85 8.71
C ALA A 130 -24.77 -15.45 9.89
N THR A 131 -23.52 -15.84 9.65
CA THR A 131 -22.63 -16.43 10.66
C THR A 131 -21.47 -15.51 11.06
N SER A 132 -21.30 -14.36 10.37
CA SER A 132 -20.13 -13.48 10.52
C SER A 132 -18.81 -14.23 10.30
N THR A 133 -18.79 -15.11 9.29
CA THR A 133 -17.58 -15.86 8.90
C THR A 133 -17.24 -15.67 7.44
N PHE A 134 -16.00 -15.99 7.06
CA PHE A 134 -15.61 -16.11 5.66
C PHE A 134 -14.87 -17.43 5.41
N LYS A 135 -14.88 -17.89 4.16
CA LYS A 135 -14.19 -19.10 3.71
C LYS A 135 -13.41 -18.86 2.43
N LEU A 136 -12.43 -19.71 2.17
CA LEU A 136 -11.78 -19.77 0.86
C LEU A 136 -12.70 -20.48 -0.14
N VAL A 137 -12.85 -19.90 -1.31
CA VAL A 137 -13.56 -20.51 -2.45
C VAL A 137 -12.65 -20.73 -3.67
N GLY A 138 -11.40 -20.27 -3.59
CA GLY A 138 -10.38 -20.51 -4.61
C GLY A 138 -9.00 -20.08 -4.15
N VAL A 139 -7.97 -20.78 -4.62
CA VAL A 139 -6.55 -20.43 -4.43
C VAL A 139 -5.85 -20.65 -5.76
N THR A 140 -5.13 -19.65 -6.24
CA THR A 140 -4.39 -19.68 -7.51
C THR A 140 -2.96 -19.19 -7.27
N PRO A 141 -1.97 -20.08 -7.19
CA PRO A 141 -0.57 -19.68 -7.10
C PRO A 141 -0.14 -18.91 -8.33
N VAL A 142 0.59 -17.82 -8.12
CA VAL A 142 1.19 -17.06 -9.22
C VAL A 142 2.34 -17.86 -9.81
N LYS A 143 2.41 -17.83 -11.15
CA LYS A 143 3.39 -18.60 -11.91
C LYS A 143 4.16 -17.71 -12.85
N THR A 144 5.36 -18.14 -13.14
CA THR A 144 6.16 -17.59 -14.22
C THR A 144 5.53 -17.93 -15.57
N LYS A 145 6.02 -17.35 -16.68
CA LYS A 145 5.45 -17.58 -18.02
C LYS A 145 5.55 -19.04 -18.45
N SER A 146 6.59 -19.74 -18.01
CA SER A 146 6.75 -21.19 -18.26
C SER A 146 5.87 -22.09 -17.38
N GLY A 147 5.12 -21.51 -16.43
CA GLY A 147 4.22 -22.24 -15.52
C GLY A 147 4.89 -22.74 -14.24
N LYS A 148 6.15 -22.37 -13.99
CA LYS A 148 6.82 -22.65 -12.70
C LYS A 148 6.23 -21.76 -11.60
N PRO A 149 6.19 -22.21 -10.34
CA PRO A 149 5.86 -21.33 -9.22
C PRO A 149 6.84 -20.14 -9.16
N THR A 150 6.33 -18.97 -8.76
CA THR A 150 7.19 -17.87 -8.29
C THR A 150 7.71 -18.17 -6.88
N SER A 151 8.56 -17.30 -6.36
CA SER A 151 8.97 -17.34 -4.95
C SER A 151 8.65 -16.01 -4.26
N GLY A 152 8.62 -16.02 -2.93
CA GLY A 152 8.65 -14.81 -2.11
C GLY A 152 10.07 -14.30 -1.79
N LEU A 153 11.09 -14.79 -2.49
CA LEU A 153 12.46 -14.34 -2.23
C LEU A 153 12.72 -12.97 -2.87
N LEU A 154 13.70 -12.27 -2.31
CA LEU A 154 14.08 -10.93 -2.76
C LEU A 154 14.65 -10.97 -4.18
N ASN A 155 14.34 -9.94 -4.97
CA ASN A 155 14.93 -9.77 -6.30
C ASN A 155 16.41 -9.37 -6.23
N PRO A 156 17.25 -9.72 -7.22
CA PRO A 156 18.68 -9.40 -7.25
C PRO A 156 18.93 -7.96 -7.73
N LEU A 157 18.33 -6.99 -7.05
CA LEU A 157 18.39 -5.57 -7.44
C LEU A 157 19.81 -5.01 -7.29
N THR A 158 20.29 -4.32 -8.31
CA THR A 158 21.60 -3.65 -8.33
C THR A 158 21.49 -2.13 -8.42
N VAL A 159 20.33 -1.61 -8.82
CA VAL A 159 20.06 -0.16 -8.94
C VAL A 159 19.27 0.37 -7.75
N ALA A 160 18.20 -0.32 -7.36
CA ALA A 160 17.44 -0.04 -6.15
C ALA A 160 18.00 -0.82 -4.95
N SER A 161 17.66 -0.38 -3.73
CA SER A 161 18.09 -1.07 -2.50
C SER A 161 17.42 -2.45 -2.36
N THR A 162 18.15 -3.45 -1.87
CA THR A 162 17.61 -4.78 -1.54
C THR A 162 18.24 -5.33 -0.27
N GLU A 163 17.52 -6.24 0.38
CA GLU A 163 18.01 -7.05 1.51
C GLU A 163 18.72 -8.31 1.00
N ILE A 164 19.30 -9.07 1.94
CA ILE A 164 19.91 -10.37 1.71
C ILE A 164 19.04 -11.44 2.37
N PRO A 165 18.47 -12.39 1.62
CA PRO A 165 17.62 -13.43 2.20
C PRO A 165 18.49 -14.49 2.91
N LEU A 166 18.03 -14.90 4.08
CA LEU A 166 18.58 -16.00 4.90
C LEU A 166 17.47 -17.02 5.16
N ASP A 167 17.80 -18.29 5.29
CA ASP A 167 16.86 -19.29 5.81
C ASP A 167 16.75 -19.23 7.34
N GLY A 168 15.80 -19.99 7.91
CA GLY A 168 15.61 -20.05 9.36
C GLY A 168 16.76 -20.70 10.15
N THR A 169 17.84 -21.14 9.49
CA THR A 169 19.09 -21.60 10.11
C THR A 169 20.22 -20.55 10.04
N GLY A 170 19.97 -19.44 9.32
CA GLY A 170 20.91 -18.34 9.11
C GLY A 170 21.79 -18.48 7.87
N ALA A 171 21.57 -19.51 7.04
CA ALA A 171 22.31 -19.70 5.81
C ALA A 171 21.80 -18.74 4.73
N LYS A 172 22.72 -18.11 3.99
CA LYS A 172 22.35 -17.20 2.90
C LYS A 172 21.66 -17.95 1.76
N LEU A 173 20.53 -17.38 1.34
CA LEU A 173 19.78 -17.84 0.18
C LEU A 173 20.16 -17.04 -1.06
N SER A 174 19.95 -17.65 -2.24
CA SER A 174 20.01 -16.92 -3.50
C SER A 174 18.80 -16.01 -3.64
N GLN A 175 19.02 -14.80 -4.16
CA GLN A 175 17.94 -13.94 -4.65
C GLN A 175 17.34 -14.52 -5.93
N ASP A 176 16.08 -14.18 -6.21
CA ASP A 176 15.32 -14.72 -7.34
C ASP A 176 14.75 -13.59 -8.21
N ALA A 177 15.09 -13.58 -9.50
CA ALA A 177 14.53 -12.62 -10.45
C ALA A 177 13.02 -12.83 -10.68
N ASN A 178 12.49 -14.04 -10.42
CA ASN A 178 11.06 -14.35 -10.44
C ASN A 178 10.38 -14.16 -9.08
N GLY A 179 11.13 -13.68 -8.07
CA GLY A 179 10.59 -13.35 -6.76
C GLY A 179 9.58 -12.21 -6.85
N ILE A 180 8.49 -12.28 -6.09
CA ILE A 180 7.43 -11.25 -6.07
C ILE A 180 7.00 -10.96 -4.63
N ASP A 181 6.66 -9.69 -4.39
CA ASP A 181 6.10 -9.21 -3.13
C ASP A 181 4.78 -8.49 -3.43
N MET A 182 3.70 -9.27 -3.53
CA MET A 182 2.42 -8.77 -4.03
C MET A 182 1.68 -8.00 -2.94
N GLU A 183 1.47 -6.70 -3.17
CA GLU A 183 0.78 -5.83 -2.22
C GLU A 183 -0.58 -5.34 -2.74
N ALA A 184 -0.89 -5.58 -4.01
CA ALA A 184 -2.21 -5.25 -4.55
C ALA A 184 -2.56 -6.07 -5.77
N ILE A 185 -3.86 -6.15 -6.06
CA ILE A 185 -4.40 -6.87 -7.21
C ILE A 185 -5.56 -6.09 -7.85
N ILE A 186 -5.66 -6.17 -9.17
CA ILE A 186 -6.90 -5.88 -9.91
C ILE A 186 -7.21 -7.04 -10.85
N VAL A 187 -8.50 -7.28 -11.07
CA VAL A 187 -8.97 -8.37 -11.94
C VAL A 187 -9.95 -7.81 -12.97
N LEU A 188 -9.61 -7.95 -14.24
CA LEU A 188 -10.42 -7.45 -15.35
C LEU A 188 -11.59 -8.39 -15.65
N LYS A 189 -12.58 -7.88 -16.39
CA LYS A 189 -13.73 -8.66 -16.90
C LYS A 189 -13.33 -9.88 -17.70
N ASP A 190 -12.24 -9.81 -18.46
CA ASP A 190 -11.72 -10.93 -19.24
C ASP A 190 -10.89 -11.94 -18.41
N GLY A 191 -10.68 -11.67 -17.13
CA GLY A 191 -9.90 -12.49 -16.22
C GLY A 191 -8.42 -12.13 -16.15
N THR A 192 -7.91 -11.27 -17.04
CA THR A 192 -6.54 -10.71 -16.92
C THR A 192 -6.38 -10.04 -15.56
N MET A 193 -5.21 -10.19 -14.95
CA MET A 193 -4.92 -9.58 -13.66
C MET A 193 -3.72 -8.66 -13.77
N TRP A 194 -3.67 -7.69 -12.85
CA TRP A 194 -2.44 -6.96 -12.58
C TRP A 194 -2.17 -6.98 -11.08
N ILE A 195 -0.89 -6.89 -10.73
CA ILE A 195 -0.44 -6.75 -9.35
C ILE A 195 0.56 -5.59 -9.20
N GLY A 196 0.59 -5.00 -8.00
CA GLY A 196 1.70 -4.17 -7.54
C GLY A 196 2.74 -5.02 -6.83
N ASP A 197 4.02 -4.71 -7.04
CA ASP A 197 5.13 -5.38 -6.35
C ASP A 197 6.03 -4.37 -5.63
N GLU A 198 6.21 -4.58 -4.32
CA GLU A 198 6.89 -3.64 -3.43
C GLU A 198 8.41 -3.63 -3.65
N ASN A 199 9.02 -4.81 -3.82
CA ASN A 199 10.48 -4.90 -3.88
C ASN A 199 11.03 -4.37 -5.19
N GLY A 200 10.44 -4.72 -6.34
CA GLY A 200 10.87 -4.29 -7.67
C GLY A 200 10.42 -2.90 -8.10
N PRO A 201 9.94 -2.05 -7.17
CA PRO A 201 8.71 -1.24 -7.31
C PRO A 201 8.10 -1.30 -8.71
N SER A 202 7.32 -2.36 -8.97
CA SER A 202 6.92 -2.73 -10.33
C SER A 202 5.44 -3.06 -10.46
N LEU A 203 4.95 -3.09 -11.70
CA LEU A 203 3.61 -3.59 -12.04
C LEU A 203 3.76 -4.87 -12.86
N MET A 204 2.96 -5.90 -12.58
CA MET A 204 2.98 -7.13 -13.38
C MET A 204 1.62 -7.41 -13.96
N GLN A 205 1.58 -7.82 -15.23
CA GLN A 205 0.38 -8.32 -15.88
C GLN A 205 0.39 -9.85 -15.89
N LEU A 206 -0.71 -10.45 -15.47
CA LEU A 206 -0.93 -11.88 -15.44
C LEU A 206 -2.09 -12.27 -16.36
N ASP A 207 -2.03 -13.48 -16.92
CA ASP A 207 -3.19 -14.10 -17.59
C ASP A 207 -4.26 -14.56 -16.57
N ALA A 208 -5.39 -15.08 -17.08
CA ALA A 208 -6.51 -15.53 -16.25
C ALA A 208 -6.19 -16.74 -15.36
N GLU A 209 -5.07 -17.44 -15.60
CA GLU A 209 -4.57 -18.52 -14.75
C GLU A 209 -3.37 -18.09 -13.89
N ALA A 210 -3.19 -16.78 -13.70
CA ALA A 210 -2.15 -16.16 -12.89
C ALA A 210 -0.70 -16.44 -13.36
N ARG A 211 -0.48 -16.59 -14.68
CA ARG A 211 0.89 -16.61 -15.24
C ARG A 211 1.34 -15.21 -15.63
N ILE A 212 2.52 -14.81 -15.16
CA ILE A 212 3.12 -13.52 -15.47
C ILE A 212 3.43 -13.46 -16.97
N GLN A 213 2.88 -12.44 -17.63
CA GLN A 213 3.10 -12.17 -19.05
C GLN A 213 4.22 -11.15 -19.24
N ARG A 214 4.18 -10.07 -18.46
CA ARG A 214 5.17 -8.99 -18.47
C ARG A 214 5.24 -8.27 -17.13
N ARG A 215 6.40 -7.66 -16.85
CA ARG A 215 6.69 -6.79 -15.71
C ARG A 215 7.14 -5.42 -16.18
N LEU A 216 6.46 -4.38 -15.73
CA LEU A 216 6.82 -2.98 -15.95
C LEU A 216 7.67 -2.51 -14.77
N VAL A 217 8.92 -2.13 -15.03
CA VAL A 217 9.89 -1.75 -13.99
C VAL A 217 10.34 -0.30 -14.18
N PRO A 218 10.95 0.33 -13.15
CA PRO A 218 11.63 1.61 -13.33
C PRO A 218 12.67 1.51 -14.43
N THR A 219 12.66 2.47 -15.35
CA THR A 219 13.60 2.49 -16.47
C THR A 219 15.05 2.44 -15.96
N GLY A 220 15.85 1.50 -16.46
CA GLY A 220 17.24 1.27 -16.05
C GLY A 220 17.45 0.08 -15.10
N THR A 221 16.37 -0.59 -14.65
CA THR A 221 16.46 -1.77 -13.77
C THR A 221 16.22 -3.11 -14.48
N GLU A 222 15.96 -3.11 -15.79
CA GLU A 222 15.57 -4.30 -16.56
C GLU A 222 16.58 -5.43 -16.44
N LYS A 223 17.88 -5.10 -16.38
CA LYS A 223 18.98 -6.05 -16.21
C LYS A 223 18.89 -6.86 -14.92
N ASP A 224 18.29 -6.32 -13.85
CA ASP A 224 18.15 -6.98 -12.56
C ASP A 224 17.12 -8.14 -12.66
N PHE A 225 16.29 -8.14 -13.70
CA PHE A 225 15.29 -9.17 -13.98
C PHE A 225 15.63 -10.02 -15.21
N ALA A 226 16.84 -9.92 -15.75
CA ALA A 226 17.22 -10.63 -16.98
C ALA A 226 17.12 -12.17 -16.89
N ALA A 227 17.12 -12.72 -15.67
CA ALA A 227 16.94 -14.15 -15.41
C ALA A 227 15.46 -14.58 -15.22
N ALA A 228 14.52 -13.63 -15.19
CA ALA A 228 13.10 -13.94 -15.21
C ALA A 228 12.69 -14.53 -16.56
N ASP A 229 11.70 -15.41 -16.57
CA ASP A 229 11.27 -16.10 -17.81
C ASP A 229 10.11 -15.40 -18.55
N TYR A 230 9.77 -14.19 -18.11
CA TYR A 230 8.74 -13.32 -18.67
C TYR A 230 9.35 -12.01 -19.16
N GLU A 231 8.58 -11.26 -19.96
CA GLU A 231 9.04 -10.00 -20.52
C GLU A 231 9.21 -8.94 -19.41
N THR A 232 10.34 -8.23 -19.40
CA THR A 232 10.56 -7.09 -18.50
C THR A 232 10.74 -5.82 -19.33
N ILE A 233 9.99 -4.77 -19.01
CA ILE A 233 9.93 -3.52 -19.77
C ILE A 233 10.22 -2.35 -18.83
N GLY A 234 11.32 -1.62 -19.06
CA GLY A 234 11.57 -0.33 -18.43
C GLY A 234 10.62 0.72 -18.99
N SER A 235 9.56 1.00 -18.23
CA SER A 235 8.50 1.94 -18.65
C SER A 235 7.98 2.80 -17.50
N LEU A 236 8.34 2.47 -16.26
CA LEU A 236 8.06 3.31 -15.11
C LEU A 236 9.18 4.36 -14.93
N PRO A 237 8.90 5.48 -14.24
CA PRO A 237 9.89 6.53 -14.01
C PRO A 237 11.12 5.99 -13.27
N ALA A 238 12.31 6.31 -13.78
CA ALA A 238 13.57 5.86 -13.19
C ALA A 238 13.74 6.32 -11.73
N ILE A 239 13.14 7.46 -11.36
CA ILE A 239 13.18 8.01 -10.00
C ILE A 239 12.55 7.06 -8.97
N LEU A 240 11.66 6.15 -9.35
CA LEU A 240 11.06 5.17 -8.43
C LEU A 240 12.10 4.21 -7.81
N THR A 241 13.29 4.10 -8.40
CA THR A 241 14.43 3.39 -7.78
C THR A 241 14.89 4.03 -6.46
N LYS A 242 14.52 5.29 -6.20
CA LYS A 242 14.73 5.99 -4.93
C LYS A 242 13.74 5.58 -3.84
N ARG A 243 12.89 4.57 -4.05
CA ARG A 243 12.07 4.03 -2.96
C ARG A 243 12.95 3.70 -1.74
N SER A 244 12.41 3.91 -0.55
CA SER A 244 13.08 3.37 0.64
C SER A 244 13.02 1.83 0.61
N LEU A 245 13.86 1.17 1.40
CA LEU A 245 13.90 -0.29 1.44
C LEU A 245 12.56 -0.84 1.93
N ASN A 246 11.96 -1.78 1.18
CA ASN A 246 10.64 -2.35 1.48
C ASN A 246 9.55 -1.29 1.58
N ARG A 247 9.47 -0.38 0.59
CA ARG A 247 8.54 0.77 0.52
C ARG A 247 8.18 1.13 -0.94
N GLY A 248 7.79 0.14 -1.73
CA GLY A 248 7.62 0.24 -3.18
C GLY A 248 6.22 0.58 -3.65
N ILE A 249 5.81 0.02 -4.80
CA ILE A 249 4.43 0.14 -5.27
C ILE A 249 3.59 -0.80 -4.41
N GLU A 250 2.86 -0.21 -3.49
CA GLU A 250 1.98 -0.96 -2.62
C GLU A 250 0.64 -1.21 -3.30
N SER A 251 0.06 -0.16 -3.89
CA SER A 251 -1.34 -0.22 -4.29
C SER A 251 -1.54 0.09 -5.76
N ILE A 252 -2.49 -0.64 -6.34
CA ILE A 252 -2.99 -0.46 -7.69
C ILE A 252 -4.52 -0.45 -7.70
N SER A 253 -5.13 0.30 -8.63
CA SER A 253 -6.58 0.25 -8.83
C SER A 253 -6.96 0.41 -10.30
N LEU A 254 -8.17 -0.01 -10.65
CA LEU A 254 -8.66 -0.08 -12.02
C LEU A 254 -9.83 0.88 -12.23
N SER A 255 -9.75 1.73 -13.27
CA SER A 255 -10.89 2.57 -13.64
C SER A 255 -12.12 1.72 -14.00
N PRO A 256 -13.36 2.20 -13.78
CA PRO A 256 -14.57 1.42 -14.06
C PRO A 256 -14.73 0.92 -15.51
N ASP A 257 -14.13 1.64 -16.46
CA ASP A 257 -14.09 1.30 -17.89
C ASP A 257 -12.90 0.40 -18.27
N GLU A 258 -12.06 0.03 -17.31
CA GLU A 258 -10.84 -0.78 -17.46
C GLU A 258 -9.77 -0.17 -18.40
N ALA A 259 -9.86 1.11 -18.71
CA ALA A 259 -8.91 1.79 -19.59
C ALA A 259 -7.64 2.24 -18.86
N SER A 260 -7.74 2.54 -17.56
CA SER A 260 -6.64 3.10 -16.77
C SER A 260 -6.34 2.26 -15.53
N ILE A 261 -5.05 2.12 -15.25
CA ILE A 261 -4.55 1.62 -13.96
C ILE A 261 -4.00 2.81 -13.19
N TYR A 262 -4.37 2.94 -11.93
CA TYR A 262 -3.74 3.86 -11.00
C TYR A 262 -2.79 3.08 -10.12
N PHE A 263 -1.64 3.67 -9.76
CA PHE A 263 -0.77 3.07 -8.76
C PHE A 263 -0.13 4.14 -7.88
N ILE A 264 0.24 3.77 -6.67
CA ILE A 264 0.83 4.69 -5.69
C ILE A 264 1.93 4.01 -4.89
N MET A 265 2.99 4.76 -4.59
CA MET A 265 4.08 4.30 -3.73
C MET A 265 3.60 4.24 -2.27
N GLN A 266 4.02 3.22 -1.51
CA GLN A 266 3.70 3.07 -0.08
C GLN A 266 4.09 4.32 0.71
N ASN A 267 5.23 4.92 0.35
CA ASN A 267 5.80 6.09 0.99
C ASN A 267 6.45 7.05 -0.03
N PRO A 268 6.74 8.30 0.41
CA PRO A 268 7.62 9.20 -0.32
C PRO A 268 8.97 8.55 -0.61
N LEU A 269 9.61 8.99 -1.69
CA LEU A 269 10.93 8.48 -2.07
C LEU A 269 12.03 8.97 -1.12
N ALA A 270 13.13 8.23 -1.02
CA ALA A 270 14.36 8.66 -0.37
C ALA A 270 15.17 9.56 -1.31
N ASN A 271 14.58 10.69 -1.69
CA ASN A 271 15.15 11.67 -2.60
C ASN A 271 15.25 13.06 -1.93
N PRO A 272 16.44 13.65 -1.77
CA PRO A 272 17.73 13.14 -2.24
C PRO A 272 18.30 11.98 -1.40
N ASP A 273 17.83 11.79 -0.17
CA ASP A 273 18.43 10.84 0.77
C ASP A 273 17.46 10.26 1.82
N ALA A 274 17.97 9.29 2.59
CA ALA A 274 17.23 8.62 3.65
C ALA A 274 16.87 9.54 4.84
N LYS A 275 17.53 10.69 4.99
CA LYS A 275 17.20 11.68 6.03
C LYS A 275 15.95 12.46 5.64
N THR A 276 15.88 12.90 4.38
CA THR A 276 14.72 13.58 3.80
C THR A 276 13.49 12.70 3.89
N TYR A 277 13.63 11.42 3.54
CA TYR A 277 12.59 10.39 3.66
C TYR A 277 11.91 10.36 5.04
N GLN A 278 12.65 10.53 6.15
CA GLN A 278 12.09 10.39 7.50
C GLN A 278 10.93 11.36 7.76
N GLY A 279 10.98 12.57 7.20
CA GLY A 279 9.97 13.62 7.39
C GLY A 279 9.14 13.91 6.15
N ALA A 280 9.36 13.20 5.05
CA ALA A 280 8.67 13.44 3.80
C ALA A 280 7.17 13.11 3.91
N VAL A 281 6.34 13.89 3.21
CA VAL A 281 4.87 13.75 3.23
C VAL A 281 4.27 13.54 1.83
N ASN A 282 4.99 13.89 0.76
CA ASN A 282 4.46 13.76 -0.60
C ASN A 282 4.82 12.40 -1.20
N SER A 283 3.87 11.48 -1.23
CA SER A 283 3.96 10.25 -2.03
C SER A 283 3.54 10.51 -3.47
N ARG A 284 3.88 9.60 -4.38
CA ARG A 284 3.64 9.75 -5.83
C ARG A 284 2.55 8.79 -6.29
N LEU A 285 1.46 9.35 -6.81
CA LEU A 285 0.34 8.63 -7.42
C LEU A 285 0.40 8.81 -8.93
N TYR A 286 0.27 7.71 -9.66
CA TYR A 286 0.35 7.69 -11.12
C TYR A 286 -0.94 7.16 -11.75
N LYS A 287 -1.20 7.60 -12.99
CA LYS A 287 -2.21 7.03 -13.89
C LYS A 287 -1.52 6.50 -15.14
N LEU A 288 -1.76 5.22 -15.44
CA LEU A 288 -1.25 4.48 -16.57
C LEU A 288 -2.40 4.17 -17.54
N ASP A 289 -2.23 4.47 -18.82
CA ASP A 289 -3.09 3.92 -19.88
C ASP A 289 -2.78 2.42 -20.03
N ARG A 290 -3.77 1.57 -19.75
CA ARG A 290 -3.55 0.11 -19.68
C ARG A 290 -3.14 -0.49 -21.02
N ALA A 291 -3.71 0.01 -22.12
CA ALA A 291 -3.49 -0.54 -23.45
C ALA A 291 -2.06 -0.29 -23.92
N SER A 292 -1.58 0.94 -23.81
CA SER A 292 -0.23 1.33 -24.24
C SER A 292 0.85 1.11 -23.19
N GLY A 293 0.48 1.00 -21.90
CA GLY A 293 1.43 0.95 -20.79
C GLY A 293 2.15 2.26 -20.54
N LYS A 294 1.60 3.40 -20.99
CA LYS A 294 2.20 4.72 -20.81
C LYS A 294 1.59 5.46 -19.63
N LEU A 295 2.41 6.20 -18.90
CA LEU A 295 1.91 7.16 -17.92
C LEU A 295 1.21 8.32 -18.62
N VAL A 296 0.03 8.66 -18.11
CA VAL A 296 -0.81 9.77 -18.58
C VAL A 296 -1.12 10.78 -17.47
N GLY A 297 -0.70 10.49 -16.23
CA GLY A 297 -0.68 11.48 -15.15
C GLY A 297 0.16 11.05 -13.96
N GLU A 298 0.58 12.04 -13.18
CA GLU A 298 1.28 11.92 -11.90
C GLU A 298 0.78 13.02 -10.97
N TRP A 299 0.59 12.71 -9.70
CA TRP A 299 0.13 13.64 -8.68
C TRP A 299 0.90 13.44 -7.38
N ALA A 300 1.18 14.54 -6.68
CA ALA A 300 1.67 14.50 -5.31
C ALA A 300 0.51 14.21 -4.35
N TYR A 301 0.52 13.03 -3.73
CA TYR A 301 -0.41 12.67 -2.66
C TYR A 301 0.18 13.06 -1.30
N PRO A 302 -0.42 14.02 -0.57
CA PRO A 302 0.08 14.43 0.73
C PRO A 302 -0.40 13.49 1.83
N MET A 303 0.50 12.71 2.40
CA MET A 303 0.26 11.92 3.61
C MET A 303 0.07 12.85 4.81
N ASP A 304 -0.80 12.47 5.73
CA ASP A 304 -0.98 13.17 6.99
C ASP A 304 0.29 13.10 7.83
N PRO A 305 0.58 14.14 8.63
CA PRO A 305 1.62 14.04 9.64
C PRO A 305 1.29 12.93 10.65
N VAL A 306 2.28 12.09 10.97
CA VAL A 306 2.15 10.99 11.95
C VAL A 306 1.57 11.45 13.29
N ALA A 307 1.91 12.67 13.72
CA ALA A 307 1.41 13.25 14.97
C ALA A 307 -0.12 13.46 15.02
N THR A 308 -0.79 13.41 13.87
CA THR A 308 -2.25 13.49 13.80
C THR A 308 -2.94 12.15 14.09
N TYR A 309 -2.19 11.04 14.09
CA TYR A 309 -2.73 9.70 14.35
C TYR A 309 -2.71 9.39 15.87
N PRO A 310 -3.86 9.04 16.47
CA PRO A 310 -3.92 8.75 17.90
C PRO A 310 -3.04 7.57 18.32
N GLY A 311 -2.26 7.75 19.39
CA GLY A 311 -1.42 6.70 19.97
C GLY A 311 -0.05 6.52 19.33
N GLU A 312 0.24 7.21 18.22
CA GLU A 312 1.55 7.21 17.61
C GLU A 312 2.57 8.01 18.43
N LYS A 313 3.80 7.48 18.49
CA LYS A 313 4.93 8.09 19.23
C LYS A 313 6.11 8.42 18.34
N SER A 314 6.16 7.88 17.13
CA SER A 314 7.21 8.16 16.17
C SER A 314 7.19 9.65 15.81
N PRO A 315 8.34 10.35 15.79
CA PRO A 315 8.43 11.69 15.25
C PRO A 315 8.54 11.70 13.71
N ASN A 316 8.75 10.53 13.09
CA ASN A 316 9.06 10.42 11.67
C ASN A 316 7.81 10.03 10.89
N ASN A 317 7.50 10.78 9.83
CA ASN A 317 6.37 10.51 8.95
C ASN A 317 6.56 9.24 8.12
N SER A 318 7.80 8.76 7.99
CA SER A 318 8.12 7.50 7.32
C SER A 318 7.49 6.24 7.95
N THR A 319 6.79 6.36 9.08
CA THR A 319 6.03 5.26 9.70
C THR A 319 4.55 5.27 9.31
N VAL A 320 4.06 6.34 8.70
CA VAL A 320 2.74 6.35 8.03
C VAL A 320 2.91 5.65 6.69
N ARG A 321 1.97 4.81 6.28
CA ARG A 321 2.04 4.00 5.05
C ARG A 321 0.75 4.12 4.26
N ILE A 322 0.86 4.13 2.94
CA ILE A 322 -0.28 3.91 2.04
C ILE A 322 -0.34 2.42 1.77
N SER A 323 -1.44 1.77 2.13
CA SER A 323 -1.56 0.32 1.93
C SER A 323 -2.54 -0.12 0.84
N GLU A 324 -3.51 0.72 0.47
CA GLU A 324 -4.44 0.36 -0.61
C GLU A 324 -5.05 1.58 -1.29
N MET A 325 -5.64 1.36 -2.45
CA MET A 325 -6.31 2.36 -3.26
C MET A 325 -7.42 1.70 -4.07
N MET A 326 -8.54 2.41 -4.23
CA MET A 326 -9.64 1.96 -5.05
C MET A 326 -10.16 3.11 -5.90
N ALA A 327 -10.21 2.90 -7.22
CA ALA A 327 -10.77 3.88 -8.13
C ALA A 327 -12.30 3.93 -8.05
N LEU A 328 -12.82 5.14 -8.12
CA LEU A 328 -14.23 5.47 -8.27
C LEU A 328 -14.45 6.07 -9.68
N SER A 329 -15.67 6.50 -9.99
CA SER A 329 -15.94 7.23 -11.24
C SER A 329 -15.36 8.64 -11.22
N GLY A 330 -14.98 9.11 -12.43
CA GLY A 330 -14.58 10.50 -12.67
C GLY A 330 -13.19 10.85 -12.14
N ASP A 331 -12.20 9.97 -12.32
CA ASP A 331 -10.82 10.15 -11.87
C ASP A 331 -10.73 10.48 -10.36
N ARG A 332 -11.59 9.83 -9.57
CA ARG A 332 -11.52 9.84 -8.11
C ARG A 332 -10.99 8.51 -7.61
N VAL A 333 -10.28 8.55 -6.51
CA VAL A 333 -9.79 7.35 -5.83
C VAL A 333 -10.03 7.49 -4.33
N VAL A 334 -10.18 6.36 -3.64
CA VAL A 334 -10.07 6.26 -2.19
C VAL A 334 -8.71 5.67 -1.88
N VAL A 335 -7.91 6.33 -1.05
CA VAL A 335 -6.59 5.86 -0.59
C VAL A 335 -6.70 5.46 0.87
N LEU A 336 -6.17 4.28 1.18
CA LEU A 336 -6.01 3.78 2.53
C LEU A 336 -4.64 4.19 3.06
N GLU A 337 -4.65 5.03 4.09
CA GLU A 337 -3.46 5.54 4.74
C GLU A 337 -3.47 5.12 6.22
N ARG A 338 -2.42 4.43 6.68
CA ARG A 338 -2.39 3.80 8.00
C ARG A 338 -1.07 3.99 8.72
N THR A 339 -1.11 3.65 10.00
CA THR A 339 0.05 3.46 10.87
C THR A 339 0.00 2.05 11.49
N GLU A 340 0.82 1.77 12.49
CA GLU A 340 0.72 0.53 13.26
C GLU A 340 -0.50 0.48 14.20
N LYS A 341 -1.25 1.57 14.31
CA LYS A 341 -2.37 1.72 15.27
C LYS A 341 -3.70 2.00 14.61
N THR A 342 -3.72 2.78 13.54
CA THR A 342 -4.96 3.33 13.00
C THR A 342 -4.90 3.43 11.48
N THR A 343 -6.07 3.36 10.84
CA THR A 343 -6.26 3.45 9.39
C THR A 343 -7.24 4.56 9.08
N ARG A 344 -6.95 5.36 8.05
CA ARG A 344 -7.83 6.38 7.50
C ARG A 344 -8.07 6.12 6.02
N LEU A 345 -9.27 6.43 5.57
CA LEU A 345 -9.64 6.37 4.15
C LEU A 345 -9.89 7.77 3.63
N TYR A 346 -9.18 8.13 2.57
CA TYR A 346 -9.22 9.45 1.96
C TYR A 346 -9.75 9.38 0.54
N GLU A 347 -10.85 10.08 0.25
CA GLU A 347 -11.25 10.32 -1.13
C GLU A 347 -10.46 11.51 -1.70
N VAL A 348 -9.93 11.32 -2.91
CA VAL A 348 -9.12 12.28 -3.65
C VAL A 348 -9.61 12.35 -5.09
N ALA A 349 -9.69 13.56 -5.64
CA ALA A 349 -9.99 13.79 -7.05
C ALA A 349 -8.70 14.14 -7.80
N LEU A 350 -8.43 13.43 -8.89
CA LEU A 350 -7.28 13.63 -9.74
C LEU A 350 -7.65 14.59 -10.86
N THR A 351 -7.06 15.77 -10.86
CA THR A 351 -7.43 16.85 -11.78
C THR A 351 -6.24 17.26 -12.65
N ALA A 352 -6.53 17.80 -13.83
CA ALA A 352 -5.48 18.20 -14.77
C ALA A 352 -4.60 19.35 -14.26
N ASP A 353 -5.13 20.24 -13.43
CA ASP A 353 -4.40 21.38 -12.87
C ASP A 353 -3.36 20.98 -11.82
N THR A 354 -3.60 19.86 -11.12
CA THR A 354 -2.70 19.27 -10.11
C THR A 354 -1.77 18.19 -10.67
N ASN A 355 -1.91 17.83 -11.95
CA ASN A 355 -1.01 16.88 -12.60
C ASN A 355 0.41 17.47 -12.70
N ILE A 356 1.40 16.69 -12.26
CA ILE A 356 2.83 17.04 -12.25
C ILE A 356 3.68 16.21 -13.20
N LEU A 357 3.08 15.29 -13.97
CA LEU A 357 3.81 14.45 -14.93
C LEU A 357 4.58 15.31 -15.95
N GLY A 358 5.85 14.98 -16.17
CA GLY A 358 6.74 15.71 -17.07
C GLY A 358 7.20 17.06 -16.53
N SER A 359 6.97 17.35 -15.25
CA SER A 359 7.48 18.55 -14.60
C SER A 359 8.93 18.35 -14.10
N ALA A 360 9.48 19.36 -13.44
CA ALA A 360 10.79 19.25 -12.80
C ALA A 360 10.82 18.17 -11.69
N TRP A 361 9.68 17.77 -11.14
CA TRP A 361 9.61 16.77 -10.07
C TRP A 361 10.04 15.36 -10.50
N ASP A 362 10.11 15.09 -11.80
CA ASP A 362 10.52 13.81 -12.38
C ASP A 362 12.05 13.69 -12.46
N ASP A 363 12.76 14.82 -12.39
CA ASP A 363 14.22 14.86 -12.34
C ASP A 363 14.72 14.64 -10.91
N VAL A 364 15.48 13.56 -10.72
CA VAL A 364 16.11 13.21 -9.45
C VAL A 364 17.07 14.29 -8.93
N ALA A 365 17.58 15.18 -9.80
CA ALA A 365 18.46 16.27 -9.43
C ALA A 365 17.74 17.53 -8.92
N THR A 366 16.41 17.59 -9.02
CA THR A 366 15.63 18.75 -8.59
C THR A 366 15.81 19.04 -7.10
N THR A 367 16.11 20.31 -6.78
CA THR A 367 16.37 20.79 -5.42
C THR A 367 15.60 22.08 -5.11
N PRO A 368 14.84 22.15 -4.00
CA PRO A 368 14.45 21.00 -3.16
C PRO A 368 13.70 19.95 -3.97
N SER A 369 13.80 18.67 -3.58
CA SER A 369 13.02 17.59 -4.20
C SER A 369 11.54 17.68 -3.80
N LEU A 370 10.65 16.92 -4.46
CA LEU A 370 9.23 16.86 -4.08
C LEU A 370 9.08 16.36 -2.64
N GLU A 371 9.93 15.41 -2.25
CA GLU A 371 9.95 14.77 -0.94
C GLU A 371 10.51 15.69 0.15
N ALA A 372 11.37 16.66 -0.22
CA ALA A 372 11.85 17.73 0.66
C ALA A 372 10.92 18.96 0.70
N THR A 373 9.85 18.97 -0.09
CA THR A 373 8.93 20.10 -0.21
C THR A 373 7.71 19.90 0.71
N PRO A 374 7.34 20.89 1.55
CA PRO A 374 6.11 20.81 2.34
C PRO A 374 4.86 20.63 1.47
N ALA A 375 3.88 19.85 1.94
CA ALA A 375 2.65 19.58 1.19
C ALA A 375 1.81 20.83 0.89
N ASP A 376 1.87 21.85 1.75
CA ASP A 376 1.16 23.13 1.57
C ASP A 376 1.90 24.10 0.64
N ASN A 377 3.09 23.74 0.17
CA ASN A 377 3.81 24.53 -0.82
C ASN A 377 3.06 24.49 -2.18
N PRO A 378 2.66 25.65 -2.75
CA PRO A 378 1.95 25.69 -4.02
C PRO A 378 2.65 24.98 -5.19
N ALA A 379 3.99 24.89 -5.16
CA ALA A 379 4.77 24.22 -6.21
C ALA A 379 4.61 22.68 -6.21
N ALA A 380 4.30 22.08 -5.05
CA ALA A 380 4.05 20.64 -4.95
C ALA A 380 2.72 20.25 -5.61
N LYS A 381 1.79 21.20 -5.73
CA LYS A 381 0.42 20.98 -6.24
C LYS A 381 -0.26 19.78 -5.60
N ALA A 382 -0.04 19.59 -4.29
CA ALA A 382 -0.51 18.42 -3.57
C ALA A 382 -2.04 18.27 -3.67
N LEU A 383 -2.48 17.02 -3.83
CA LEU A 383 -3.90 16.68 -3.90
C LEU A 383 -4.65 17.08 -2.63
N LYS A 384 -5.91 17.47 -2.78
CA LYS A 384 -6.81 17.72 -1.65
C LYS A 384 -7.52 16.42 -1.25
N LYS A 385 -7.43 16.06 0.02
CA LYS A 385 -8.04 14.85 0.59
C LYS A 385 -9.34 15.18 1.32
N THR A 386 -10.32 14.28 1.21
CA THR A 386 -11.54 14.28 2.04
C THR A 386 -11.58 13.00 2.85
N ILE A 387 -11.57 13.10 4.18
CA ILE A 387 -11.67 11.91 5.03
C ILE A 387 -13.06 11.27 4.89
N ARG A 388 -13.08 9.95 4.70
CA ARG A 388 -14.31 9.13 4.61
C ARG A 388 -14.45 8.16 5.76
N PHE A 389 -13.35 7.79 6.39
CA PHE A 389 -13.32 6.85 7.51
C PHE A 389 -12.04 7.06 8.33
N ASP A 390 -12.14 6.93 9.65
CA ASP A 390 -11.01 6.90 10.58
C ASP A 390 -11.26 5.78 11.61
N SER A 391 -10.40 4.77 11.62
CA SER A 391 -10.54 3.61 12.49
C SER A 391 -10.30 3.93 13.97
N ALA A 392 -9.73 5.10 14.30
CA ALA A 392 -9.52 5.50 15.69
C ALA A 392 -10.84 5.58 16.50
N ALA A 393 -11.97 5.78 15.82
CA ALA A 393 -13.30 5.80 16.42
C ALA A 393 -13.92 4.39 16.60
N TYR A 394 -13.28 3.33 16.10
CA TYR A 394 -13.85 1.98 15.98
C TYR A 394 -12.84 0.91 16.45
N PRO A 395 -12.77 0.60 17.75
CA PRO A 395 -11.79 -0.34 18.31
C PRO A 395 -11.94 -1.78 17.81
N GLU A 396 -13.06 -2.13 17.20
CA GLU A 396 -13.28 -3.42 16.53
C GLU A 396 -12.48 -3.58 15.23
N VAL A 397 -12.00 -2.47 14.64
CA VAL A 397 -11.16 -2.50 13.44
C VAL A 397 -9.76 -3.00 13.80
N PRO A 398 -9.25 -4.07 13.16
CA PRO A 398 -7.88 -4.52 13.38
C PRO A 398 -6.86 -3.47 12.94
N VAL A 399 -5.65 -3.56 13.48
CA VAL A 399 -4.50 -2.84 12.92
C VAL A 399 -4.07 -3.47 11.59
N LYS A 400 -3.16 -2.82 10.87
CA LYS A 400 -2.64 -3.29 9.56
C LYS A 400 -3.75 -3.64 8.55
N VAL A 401 -4.76 -2.78 8.43
CA VAL A 401 -5.70 -2.90 7.31
C VAL A 401 -4.97 -2.54 6.02
N GLU A 402 -4.90 -3.48 5.08
CA GLU A 402 -4.06 -3.36 3.89
C GLU A 402 -4.79 -3.74 2.59
N GLY A 403 -5.97 -4.35 2.68
CA GLY A 403 -6.85 -4.54 1.51
C GLY A 403 -8.19 -3.83 1.65
N MET A 404 -8.74 -3.40 0.50
CA MET A 404 -9.99 -2.66 0.40
C MET A 404 -10.72 -2.95 -0.92
N ALA A 405 -12.04 -3.18 -0.86
CA ALA A 405 -12.86 -3.33 -2.06
C ALA A 405 -14.31 -2.90 -1.82
N LEU A 406 -15.05 -2.53 -2.87
CA LEU A 406 -16.50 -2.34 -2.78
C LEU A 406 -17.26 -3.64 -3.07
N ALA A 407 -18.09 -4.04 -2.10
CA ALA A 407 -19.06 -5.11 -2.24
C ALA A 407 -20.13 -4.77 -3.29
N GLY A 408 -20.86 -5.79 -3.75
CA GLY A 408 -21.90 -5.64 -4.78
C GLY A 408 -23.12 -4.87 -4.35
N ASP A 409 -23.32 -4.77 -3.05
CA ASP A 409 -24.34 -3.96 -2.40
C ASP A 409 -23.83 -2.56 -2.02
N GLY A 410 -22.60 -2.20 -2.40
CA GLY A 410 -22.00 -0.88 -2.18
C GLY A 410 -21.36 -0.69 -0.80
N ARG A 411 -21.31 -1.74 0.03
CA ARG A 411 -20.59 -1.70 1.31
C ARG A 411 -19.10 -1.80 1.09
N LEU A 412 -18.33 -1.20 2.00
CA LEU A 412 -16.88 -1.25 1.92
C LEU A 412 -16.36 -2.51 2.63
N MET A 413 -15.63 -3.34 1.91
CA MET A 413 -14.85 -4.43 2.48
C MET A 413 -13.46 -3.92 2.83
N LEU A 414 -12.99 -4.26 4.03
CA LEU A 414 -11.61 -4.05 4.48
C LEU A 414 -11.04 -5.38 4.98
N ILE A 415 -9.74 -5.61 4.80
CA ILE A 415 -9.03 -6.80 5.30
C ILE A 415 -7.68 -6.38 5.88
N ASN A 416 -7.30 -6.99 7.01
CA ASN A 416 -5.96 -6.80 7.56
C ASN A 416 -4.97 -7.82 7.04
N ASP A 417 -3.74 -7.38 6.82
CA ASP A 417 -2.59 -8.25 6.78
C ASP A 417 -2.26 -8.70 8.21
N ASP A 418 -2.00 -10.00 8.36
CA ASP A 418 -1.69 -10.64 9.64
C ASP A 418 -0.22 -11.06 9.76
N ASP A 419 0.64 -10.64 8.81
CA ASP A 419 2.06 -10.99 8.74
C ASP A 419 2.28 -12.51 8.84
N PHE A 420 1.39 -13.31 8.24
CA PHE A 420 1.43 -14.78 8.32
C PHE A 420 1.38 -15.29 9.76
N GLY A 421 0.73 -14.55 10.66
CA GLY A 421 0.56 -14.94 12.05
C GLY A 421 1.87 -14.96 12.85
N ILE A 422 2.95 -14.34 12.35
CA ILE A 422 4.25 -14.29 13.03
C ILE A 422 4.11 -13.79 14.47
N ASP A 423 3.26 -12.78 14.69
CA ASP A 423 2.94 -12.21 16.02
C ASP A 423 1.65 -12.78 16.64
N GLY A 424 1.12 -13.88 16.11
CA GLY A 424 -0.14 -14.49 16.54
C GLY A 424 -1.41 -13.75 16.08
N GLY A 425 -1.26 -12.80 15.16
CA GLY A 425 -2.38 -12.16 14.47
C GLY A 425 -3.16 -13.14 13.61
N THR A 426 -4.42 -12.79 13.30
CA THR A 426 -5.23 -13.53 12.34
C THR A 426 -5.94 -12.57 11.40
N THR A 427 -6.09 -13.00 10.16
CA THR A 427 -6.86 -12.29 9.15
C THR A 427 -8.32 -12.10 9.59
N LYS A 428 -8.78 -10.86 9.54
CA LYS A 428 -10.18 -10.46 9.72
C LYS A 428 -10.62 -9.66 8.50
N ILE A 429 -11.86 -9.89 8.08
CA ILE A 429 -12.51 -9.08 7.05
C ILE A 429 -13.61 -8.26 7.71
N LEU A 430 -13.78 -7.02 7.27
CA LEU A 430 -14.80 -6.11 7.77
C LEU A 430 -15.73 -5.72 6.63
N LEU A 431 -17.04 -5.66 6.90
CA LEU A 431 -17.98 -4.92 6.07
C LEU A 431 -18.38 -3.65 6.79
N VAL A 432 -18.16 -2.52 6.14
CA VAL A 432 -18.33 -1.18 6.67
C VAL A 432 -19.41 -0.45 5.88
N GLU A 433 -20.42 0.03 6.60
CA GLU A 433 -21.58 0.75 6.06
C GLU A 433 -21.59 2.20 6.54
N GLY A 434 -21.96 3.14 5.67
CA GLY A 434 -22.13 4.54 6.06
C GLY A 434 -20.89 5.43 5.90
N THR A 435 -19.82 4.96 5.24
CA THR A 435 -18.62 5.77 4.91
C THR A 435 -18.89 6.88 3.88
N GLY A 436 -20.00 6.76 3.14
CA GLY A 436 -20.35 7.66 2.03
C GLY A 436 -19.56 7.40 0.74
N ILE A 437 -18.62 6.44 0.74
CA ILE A 437 -17.89 6.01 -0.46
C ILE A 437 -18.87 5.31 -1.41
N LYS A 438 -18.90 5.73 -2.67
CA LYS A 438 -19.76 5.17 -3.72
C LYS A 438 -19.03 5.21 -5.05
N MET A 439 -19.33 4.27 -5.94
CA MET A 439 -18.75 4.23 -7.29
C MET A 439 -19.13 5.43 -8.16
N ASN A 440 -20.28 6.05 -7.90
CA ASN A 440 -20.91 7.04 -8.79
C ASN A 440 -20.36 8.46 -8.57
#